data_AF-A0A094KD43-F1
#
_entry.id   AF-A0A094KD43-F1
#
_cell.length_a   1.000
_cell.length_b   1.000
_cell.length_c   1.000
_cell.angle_alpha   90.00
_cell.angle_beta   90.00
_cell.angle_gamma   90.00
#
_symmetry.space_group_name_H-M   'P 1'
#
loop_
_entity.id
_entity.type
_entity.pdbx_description
1 polymer ?
#
loop_
_entity_poly.entity_id
_entity_poly.type
_entity_poly.pdbx_seq_one_letter_code
_entity_poly.pdbx_strand_id
1 'polypeptide(L)'
;REERIRKEAEEEKKQKLQAAEKEARKMEAFLQEKEKEVLQLQEEAKTFITPENLEARIEECLDNPRNYNFAIDKDGRIVKRTVLS
;
A
#
# COMPACT_ATOMS: atom_id res chain seq x y z
N ARG A 1 21.08 -8.13 49.27
CA ARG A 1 19.76 -8.64 48.76
C ARG A 1 18.94 -7.49 48.17
N GLU A 2 18.85 -6.36 48.86
CA GLU A 2 18.11 -5.16 48.43
C GLU A 2 18.73 -4.44 47.21
N GLU A 3 20.05 -4.29 47.14
CA GLU A 3 20.71 -3.69 45.96
C GLU A 3 20.43 -4.45 44.66
N ARG A 4 20.31 -5.77 44.73
CA ARG A 4 19.97 -6.62 43.58
C ARG A 4 18.54 -6.36 43.11
N ILE A 5 17.60 -6.28 44.03
CA ILE A 5 16.18 -5.99 43.73
C ILE A 5 16.05 -4.60 43.09
N ARG A 6 16.81 -3.62 43.56
CA ARG A 6 16.79 -2.25 43.00
C ARG A 6 17.31 -2.21 41.56
N LYS A 7 18.39 -2.94 41.25
CA LYS A 7 18.92 -3.07 39.88
C LYS A 7 17.95 -3.79 38.95
N GLU A 8 17.38 -4.91 39.39
CA GLU A 8 16.37 -5.66 38.63
C GLU A 8 15.13 -4.78 38.31
N ALA A 9 14.67 -3.96 39.27
CA ALA A 9 13.55 -3.04 39.06
C ALA A 9 13.87 -1.90 38.08
N GLU A 10 15.11 -1.39 38.07
CA GLU A 10 15.54 -0.38 37.09
C GLU A 10 15.66 -0.98 35.68
N GLU A 11 16.19 -2.20 35.56
CA GLU A 11 16.24 -2.92 34.29
C GLU A 11 14.84 -3.24 33.75
N GLU A 12 13.92 -3.67 34.61
CA GLU A 12 12.53 -3.94 34.22
C GLU A 12 11.83 -2.66 33.75
N LYS A 13 12.03 -1.53 34.44
CA LYS A 13 11.51 -0.23 33.99
C LYS A 13 12.09 0.17 32.64
N LYS A 14 13.39 -0.02 32.42
CA LYS A 14 14.04 0.29 31.14
C LYS A 14 13.50 -0.59 30.01
N GLN A 15 13.30 -1.89 30.25
CA GLN A 15 12.72 -2.81 29.28
C GLN A 15 11.27 -2.43 28.94
N LYS A 16 10.46 -2.06 29.93
CA LYS A 16 9.08 -1.58 29.71
C LYS A 16 9.03 -0.32 28.85
N LEU A 17 9.91 0.65 29.12
CA LEU A 17 10.02 1.87 28.32
C LEU A 17 10.41 1.56 26.87
N GLN A 18 11.43 0.71 26.67
CA GLN A 18 11.86 0.30 25.32
C GLN A 18 10.78 -0.46 24.55
N ALA A 19 10.00 -1.31 25.24
CA ALA A 19 8.89 -2.02 24.64
C ALA A 19 7.78 -1.04 24.20
N ALA A 20 7.42 -0.08 25.05
CA ALA A 20 6.44 0.95 24.73
C ALA A 20 6.89 1.84 23.56
N GLU A 21 8.16 2.26 23.53
CA GLU A 21 8.71 3.02 22.39
C GLU A 21 8.65 2.22 21.08
N LYS A 22 8.98 0.93 21.14
CA LYS A 22 8.94 0.05 19.96
C LYS A 22 7.51 -0.14 19.46
N GLU A 23 6.55 -0.29 20.37
CA GLU A 23 5.13 -0.40 20.03
C GLU A 23 4.61 0.90 19.43
N ALA A 24 4.94 2.05 20.02
CA ALA A 24 4.57 3.37 19.49
C ALA A 24 5.11 3.57 18.07
N ARG A 25 6.38 3.25 17.80
CA ARG A 25 6.98 3.36 16.45
C ARG A 25 6.31 2.43 15.44
N LYS A 26 5.93 1.21 15.85
CA LYS A 26 5.21 0.28 14.97
C LYS A 26 3.82 0.82 14.64
N MET A 27 3.12 1.35 15.63
CA MET A 27 1.80 1.94 15.44
C MET A 27 1.88 3.16 14.52
N GLU A 28 2.86 4.03 14.72
CA GLU A 28 3.08 5.19 13.86
C GLU A 28 3.37 4.79 12.41
N ALA A 29 4.26 3.82 12.19
CA ALA A 29 4.56 3.32 10.85
C ALA A 29 3.32 2.73 10.17
N PHE A 30 2.51 1.96 10.92
CA PHE A 30 1.27 1.39 10.40
C PHE A 30 0.25 2.47 10.03
N LEU A 31 0.08 3.49 10.88
CA LEU A 31 -0.82 4.61 10.61
C LEU A 31 -0.40 5.38 9.35
N GLN A 32 0.90 5.65 9.19
CA GLN A 32 1.44 6.32 8.00
C GLN A 32 1.23 5.49 6.72
N GLU A 33 1.36 4.17 6.80
CA GLU A 33 1.09 3.28 5.66
C GLU A 33 -0.40 3.31 5.28
N LYS A 34 -1.29 3.20 6.26
CA LYS A 34 -2.74 3.28 6.02
C LYS A 34 -3.20 4.63 5.51
N GLU A 35 -2.61 5.71 5.98
CA GLU A 35 -2.89 7.04 5.44
C GLU A 35 -2.51 7.14 3.95
N LYS A 36 -1.36 6.59 3.56
CA LYS A 36 -0.95 6.54 2.15
C LYS A 36 -1.91 5.70 1.30
N GLU A 37 -2.34 4.54 1.79
CA GLU A 37 -3.33 3.70 1.10
C GLU A 37 -4.65 4.47 0.88
N VAL A 38 -5.13 5.18 1.91
CA VAL A 38 -6.37 5.96 1.81
C VAL A 38 -6.22 7.09 0.79
N LEU A 39 -5.09 7.81 0.79
CA LEU A 39 -4.83 8.87 -0.19
C LEU A 39 -4.77 8.32 -1.62
N GLN A 40 -4.14 7.17 -1.84
CA GLN A 40 -4.11 6.51 -3.15
C GLN A 40 -5.52 6.15 -3.63
N LEU A 41 -6.34 5.55 -2.76
CA LEU A 41 -7.72 5.21 -3.07
C LEU A 41 -8.59 6.45 -3.35
N GLN A 42 -8.36 7.56 -2.66
CA GLN A 42 -9.06 8.82 -2.94
C GLN A 42 -8.75 9.35 -4.34
N GLU A 43 -7.50 9.23 -4.79
CA GLU A 43 -7.12 9.62 -6.15
C GLU A 43 -7.71 8.67 -7.20
N GLU A 44 -7.63 7.35 -6.97
CA GLU A 44 -8.22 6.34 -7.87
C GLU A 44 -9.73 6.48 -7.98
N ALA A 45 -10.42 6.78 -6.88
CA ALA A 45 -11.88 6.94 -6.84
C ALA A 45 -12.39 8.06 -7.76
N LYS A 46 -11.58 9.09 -8.04
CA LYS A 46 -11.93 10.14 -9.01
C LYS A 46 -12.13 9.62 -10.43
N THR A 47 -11.53 8.46 -10.74
CA THR A 47 -11.63 7.83 -12.06
C THR A 47 -12.80 6.86 -12.18
N PHE A 48 -13.55 6.63 -11.10
CA PHE A 48 -14.68 5.71 -11.11
C PHE A 48 -15.80 6.19 -12.03
N ILE A 49 -16.50 5.21 -12.60
CA ILE A 49 -17.67 5.47 -13.42
C ILE A 49 -18.84 5.77 -12.50
N THR A 50 -19.43 6.96 -12.68
CA THR A 50 -20.63 7.42 -11.99
C THR A 50 -21.75 7.59 -13.01
N PRO A 51 -23.03 7.66 -12.60
CA PRO A 51 -24.13 7.85 -13.53
C PRO A 51 -23.96 9.07 -14.44
N GLU A 52 -23.30 10.12 -13.95
CA GLU A 52 -23.08 11.38 -14.67
C GLU A 52 -21.99 11.28 -15.76
N ASN A 53 -20.99 10.40 -15.58
CA ASN A 53 -19.89 10.24 -16.53
C ASN A 53 -20.02 8.98 -17.41
N LEU A 54 -21.09 8.20 -17.22
CA LEU A 54 -21.29 6.88 -17.83
C LEU A 54 -21.24 6.91 -19.36
N GLU A 55 -22.02 7.79 -20.00
CA GLU A 55 -22.10 7.85 -21.46
C GLU A 55 -20.75 8.20 -22.08
N ALA A 56 -20.08 9.23 -21.55
CA ALA A 56 -18.76 9.65 -22.02
C ALA A 56 -17.71 8.53 -21.87
N ARG A 57 -17.76 7.75 -20.78
CA ARG A 57 -16.84 6.62 -20.55
C ARG A 57 -17.09 5.45 -21.50
N ILE A 58 -18.34 5.21 -21.89
CA ILE A 58 -18.69 4.20 -22.88
C ILE A 58 -18.09 4.56 -24.24
N GLU A 59 -18.29 5.81 -24.71
CA GLU A 59 -17.71 6.28 -25.98
C GLU A 59 -16.18 6.19 -25.98
N GLU A 60 -15.52 6.67 -24.91
CA GLU A 60 -14.06 6.61 -24.76
C GLU A 60 -13.51 5.18 -24.87
N CYS A 61 -14.23 4.19 -24.31
CA CYS A 61 -13.82 2.78 -24.32
C CYS A 61 -14.06 2.10 -25.68
N LEU A 62 -15.07 2.55 -26.44
CA LEU A 62 -15.31 2.07 -27.80
C LEU A 62 -14.23 2.59 -28.76
N ASP A 63 -13.80 3.83 -28.58
CA ASP A 63 -12.76 4.46 -29.41
C ASP A 63 -11.36 3.94 -29.07
N ASN A 64 -11.12 3.49 -27.83
CA ASN A 64 -9.80 3.08 -27.34
C ASN A 64 -9.80 1.63 -26.82
N PRO A 65 -9.80 0.61 -27.71
CA PRO A 65 -9.72 -0.78 -27.30
C PRO A 65 -8.36 -1.07 -26.63
N ARG A 66 -8.40 -1.55 -25.37
CA ARG A 66 -7.19 -1.96 -24.65
C ARG A 66 -6.87 -3.43 -24.90
N ASN A 67 -5.65 -3.71 -25.33
CA ASN A 67 -5.13 -5.06 -25.54
C ASN A 67 -4.23 -5.48 -24.36
N TYR A 68 -4.67 -6.49 -23.61
CA TYR A 68 -3.91 -7.07 -22.49
C TYR A 68 -3.09 -8.30 -22.89
N ASN A 69 -3.05 -8.67 -24.18
CA ASN A 69 -2.27 -9.82 -24.63
C ASN A 69 -0.77 -9.51 -24.57
N PHE A 70 -0.03 -10.38 -23.87
CA PHE A 70 1.43 -10.38 -23.85
C PHE A 70 1.94 -11.82 -23.88
N ALA A 71 3.12 -12.02 -24.47
CA ALA A 71 3.82 -13.29 -24.42
C ALA A 71 4.94 -13.21 -23.36
N ILE A 72 5.35 -14.37 -22.83
CA ILE A 72 6.52 -14.50 -21.96
C ILE A 72 7.46 -15.52 -22.61
N ASP A 73 8.75 -15.20 -22.72
CA ASP A 73 9.76 -16.13 -23.21
C ASP A 73 10.27 -17.10 -22.12
N LYS A 74 11.16 -18.03 -22.48
CA LYS A 74 11.74 -19.00 -21.53
C LYS A 74 12.63 -18.34 -20.46
N ASP A 75 13.11 -17.12 -20.70
CA ASP A 75 13.91 -16.33 -19.77
C ASP A 75 13.03 -15.41 -18.89
N GLY A 76 11.70 -15.51 -19.01
CA GLY A 76 10.74 -14.73 -18.23
C GLY A 76 10.53 -13.29 -18.74
N ARG A 77 11.03 -12.93 -19.93
CA ARG A 77 10.87 -11.59 -20.49
C ARG A 77 9.49 -11.44 -21.13
N ILE A 78 8.84 -10.32 -20.86
CA ILE A 78 7.51 -9.98 -21.39
C ILE A 78 7.67 -9.35 -22.78
N VAL A 79 7.08 -9.98 -23.79
CA VAL A 79 6.96 -9.43 -25.15
C VAL A 79 5.52 -8.99 -25.36
N LYS A 80 5.27 -7.68 -25.29
CA LYS A 80 3.96 -7.11 -25.63
C LYS A 80 3.88 -6.92 -27.14
N ARG A 81 2.91 -7.59 -27.79
CA ARG A 81 2.66 -7.41 -29.22
C ARG A 81 1.57 -6.36 -29.38
N THR A 82 1.96 -5.09 -29.45
CA THR A 82 1.02 -4.01 -29.73
C THR A 82 0.72 -4.02 -31.23
N VAL A 83 -0.36 -4.70 -31.62
CA VAL A 83 -1.00 -4.49 -32.93
C VAL A 83 -2.28 -3.72 -32.66
N LEU A 84 -2.25 -2.42 -32.94
CA LEU A 84 -3.43 -1.57 -33.08
C LEU A 84 -3.71 -1.52 -34.59
N SER A 85 -4.83 -2.11 -35.01
CA SER A 85 -5.44 -1.85 -36.32
C SER A 85 -6.65 -0.96 -36.13
#